data_AF-A0A933SU34-F1
#
_entry.id   AF-A0A933SU34-F1
#
_cell.length_a   1.000
_cell.length_b   1.000
_cell.length_c   1.000
_cell.angle_alpha   90.00
_cell.angle_beta   90.00
_cell.angle_gamma   90.00
#
_symmetry.space_group_name_H-M   'P 1'
#
loop_
_entity.id
_entity.type
_entity.pdbx_description
1 polymer ?
#
loop_
_entity_poly.entity_id
_entity_poly.type
_entity_poly.pdbx_seq_one_letter_code
_entity_poly.pdbx_strand_id
1 'polypeptide(L)'
;MKQKVKLAGGAAAGIAMALALSSCSLFCFGASPYSKALLFFRASSTTEYKPPAKTTYTLSSTRKSAEANHALTFNFSGETLETYQIQLTYPKEFQFHEFTAGKTVGQYTMLHTGSSPVVFSIIALDGTRAFVDMGGNSKYDSSVDTVIAYAKKPASHVFSITLPYGGDGDATVNGGSFNGSLTFAMNQGVLSNPAKSGPSYKVTAKFTSVDLDSGGADDSKGTAPKKFTVVKKLRITE
;
A
#
# COMPACT_ATOMS: atom_id res chain seq x y z
N MET A 1 -16.68 -4.31 51.05
CA MET A 1 -15.31 -4.34 51.62
C MET A 1 -14.43 -3.43 50.78
N LYS A 2 -13.90 -2.34 51.37
CA LYS A 2 -13.06 -1.34 50.71
C LYS A 2 -11.62 -1.56 51.17
N GLN A 3 -10.71 -1.90 50.27
CA GLN A 3 -9.29 -2.03 50.60
C GLN A 3 -8.53 -0.84 50.00
N LYS A 4 -8.12 0.08 50.89
CA LYS A 4 -7.16 1.15 50.59
C LYS A 4 -5.75 0.55 50.64
N VAL A 5 -4.96 0.72 49.59
CA VAL A 5 -3.52 0.50 49.63
C VAL A 5 -2.82 1.86 49.51
N LYS A 6 -2.00 2.18 50.50
CA LYS A 6 -1.18 3.38 50.66
C LYS A 6 0.25 2.88 50.89
N LEU A 7 1.18 3.17 49.99
CA LEU A 7 2.63 3.02 50.13
C LEU A 7 3.23 4.20 49.34
N ALA A 8 3.74 5.24 50.01
CA ALA A 8 5.13 5.41 50.49
C ALA A 8 6.11 5.28 49.31
N GLY A 9 6.76 6.35 48.82
CA GLY A 9 7.60 7.26 49.58
C GLY A 9 9.04 6.73 49.54
N GLY A 10 9.78 7.04 48.48
CA GLY A 10 11.14 6.53 48.24
C GLY A 10 12.02 7.62 47.62
N ALA A 11 13.18 7.81 48.24
CA ALA A 11 14.01 9.00 48.24
C ALA A 11 14.77 9.31 46.94
N ALA A 12 15.04 10.60 46.77
CA ALA A 12 16.07 11.14 45.88
C ALA A 12 17.46 10.72 46.35
N ALA A 13 18.31 10.29 45.41
CA ALA A 13 19.74 10.24 45.56
C ALA A 13 20.38 10.77 44.28
N GLY A 14 21.00 11.94 44.38
CA GLY A 14 21.83 12.50 43.34
C GLY A 14 23.13 11.72 43.22
N ILE A 15 23.59 11.53 41.99
CA ILE A 15 24.99 11.24 41.70
C ILE A 15 25.45 12.29 40.70
N ALA A 16 26.36 13.12 41.18
CA ALA A 16 27.10 14.09 40.41
C ALA A 16 28.27 13.41 39.69
N MET A 17 28.59 13.97 38.53
CA MET A 17 29.95 14.22 38.04
C MET A 17 30.81 13.02 37.58
N ALA A 18 30.99 12.95 36.26
CA ALA A 18 32.28 12.63 35.66
C ALA A 18 32.39 13.33 34.28
N LEU A 19 33.06 14.48 34.28
CA LEU A 19 33.63 15.10 33.09
C LEU A 19 34.75 14.20 32.57
N ALA A 20 34.57 13.60 31.39
CA ALA A 20 35.66 13.00 30.62
C ALA A 20 35.88 13.84 29.35
N LEU A 21 36.82 14.77 29.46
CA LEU A 21 37.51 15.37 28.32
C LEU A 21 38.31 14.25 27.63
N SER A 22 38.00 13.94 26.37
CA SER A 22 38.93 13.17 25.54
C SER A 22 38.89 13.65 24.09
N SER A 23 40.01 14.31 23.74
CA SER A 23 40.66 14.29 22.42
C SER A 23 39.83 14.72 21.20
N CYS A 24 39.88 16.03 20.96
CA CYS A 24 39.85 16.65 19.65
C CYS A 24 40.85 15.96 18.71
N SER A 25 40.35 15.19 17.74
CA SER A 25 41.14 14.72 16.61
C SER A 25 40.98 15.72 15.47
N LEU A 26 42.02 16.52 15.28
CA LEU A 26 42.23 17.35 14.10
C LEU A 26 42.34 16.41 12.89
N PHE A 27 41.27 16.27 12.11
CA PHE A 27 41.38 15.70 10.77
C PHE A 27 41.94 16.78 9.85
N CYS A 28 43.20 16.61 9.46
CA CYS A 28 43.81 17.38 8.38
C CYS A 28 42.99 17.18 7.10
N PHE A 29 42.45 18.28 6.57
CA PHE A 29 41.93 18.36 5.21
C PHE A 29 43.09 18.20 4.23
N GLY A 30 43.34 16.96 3.81
CA GLY A 30 44.08 16.69 2.58
C GLY A 30 43.22 17.06 1.39
N ALA A 31 43.51 18.19 0.76
CA ALA A 31 42.92 18.57 -0.52
C ALA A 31 43.32 17.53 -1.58
N SER A 32 42.41 16.60 -1.91
CA SER A 32 42.52 15.72 -3.07
C SER A 32 41.95 16.43 -4.31
N PRO A 33 42.77 16.75 -5.34
CA PRO A 33 42.34 17.49 -6.52
C PRO A 33 41.67 16.62 -7.60
N TYR A 34 40.95 15.56 -7.23
CA TYR A 34 40.21 14.71 -8.18
C TYR A 34 38.76 14.46 -7.73
N SER A 35 38.08 15.51 -7.28
CA SER A 35 36.62 15.51 -7.17
C SER A 35 35.99 15.84 -8.52
N LYS A 36 35.99 14.87 -9.43
CA LYS A 36 35.04 14.81 -10.55
C LYS A 36 34.20 13.55 -10.46
N ALA A 37 33.70 13.24 -9.26
CA ALA A 37 32.49 12.44 -9.15
C ALA A 37 31.34 13.36 -9.60
N LEU A 38 31.14 13.44 -10.91
CA LEU A 38 29.90 13.92 -11.49
C LEU A 38 28.81 13.00 -10.93
N LEU A 39 28.15 13.43 -9.86
CA LEU A 39 26.87 12.88 -9.44
C LEU A 39 25.90 13.18 -10.58
N PHE A 40 25.83 12.26 -11.54
CA PHE A 40 24.75 12.20 -12.50
C PHE A 40 23.47 11.85 -11.73
N PHE A 41 22.90 12.84 -11.04
CA PHE A 41 21.47 12.84 -10.75
C PHE A 41 20.76 12.89 -12.11
N ARG A 42 20.54 11.73 -12.72
CA ARG A 42 19.56 11.61 -13.79
C ARG A 42 18.21 11.77 -13.12
N ALA A 43 17.74 13.01 -13.02
CA ALA A 43 16.34 13.26 -12.75
C ALA A 43 15.55 12.48 -13.80
N SER A 44 14.84 11.43 -13.37
CA SER A 44 13.96 10.66 -14.24
C SER A 44 12.90 11.62 -14.77
N SER A 45 12.99 11.98 -16.05
CA SER A 45 12.08 12.95 -16.70
C SER A 45 10.75 12.30 -17.08
N THR A 46 10.38 11.21 -16.43
CA THR A 46 9.23 10.39 -16.79
C THR A 46 7.96 11.10 -16.36
N THR A 47 7.29 11.75 -17.30
CA THR A 47 6.02 12.47 -17.10
C THR A 47 4.80 11.69 -17.61
N GLU A 48 5.04 10.55 -18.26
CA GLU A 48 3.99 9.73 -18.85
C GLU A 48 3.54 8.65 -17.87
N TYR A 49 2.27 8.69 -17.46
CA TYR A 49 1.61 7.57 -16.82
C TYR A 49 1.05 6.65 -17.92
N LYS A 50 1.64 5.47 -18.11
CA LYS A 50 1.01 4.45 -18.94
C LYS A 50 0.17 3.57 -18.05
N PRO A 51 -1.17 3.56 -18.24
CA PRO A 51 -2.01 2.72 -17.43
C PRO A 51 -1.63 1.24 -17.58
N PRO A 52 -1.97 0.39 -16.60
CA PRO A 52 -1.64 -1.02 -16.66
C PRO A 52 -2.12 -1.67 -17.97
N ALA A 53 -1.17 -2.05 -18.82
CA ALA A 53 -1.46 -2.57 -20.17
C ALA A 53 -2.32 -3.84 -20.13
N LYS A 54 -2.22 -4.60 -19.03
CA LYS A 54 -3.04 -5.77 -18.75
C LYS A 54 -3.52 -5.71 -17.32
N THR A 55 -4.84 -5.81 -17.14
CA THR A 55 -5.49 -5.95 -15.84
C THR A 55 -6.33 -7.22 -15.87
N THR A 56 -6.14 -8.09 -14.89
CA THR A 56 -6.89 -9.33 -14.72
C THR A 56 -7.63 -9.28 -13.40
N TYR A 57 -8.90 -9.63 -13.43
CA TYR A 57 -9.72 -9.78 -12.23
C TYR A 57 -10.18 -11.23 -12.13
N THR A 58 -9.96 -11.86 -10.99
CA THR A 58 -10.34 -13.25 -10.73
C THR A 58 -11.22 -13.35 -9.49
N LEU A 59 -12.09 -14.36 -9.52
CA LEU A 59 -13.05 -14.67 -8.47
C LEU A 59 -13.01 -16.18 -8.25
N SER A 60 -12.79 -16.66 -7.02
CA SER A 60 -12.66 -18.10 -6.77
C SER A 60 -13.97 -18.88 -6.89
N SER A 61 -15.12 -18.20 -6.80
CA SER A 61 -16.45 -18.79 -6.94
C SER A 61 -17.41 -17.77 -7.53
N THR A 62 -18.18 -18.16 -8.54
CA THR A 62 -19.26 -17.32 -9.10
C THR A 62 -20.62 -17.59 -8.47
N ARG A 63 -20.73 -18.50 -7.49
CA ARG A 63 -22.02 -18.85 -6.89
C ARG A 63 -22.58 -17.68 -6.07
N LYS A 64 -23.89 -17.49 -6.09
CA LYS A 64 -24.59 -16.50 -5.28
C LYS A 64 -24.28 -16.68 -3.79
N SER A 65 -24.16 -15.57 -3.06
CA SER A 65 -23.82 -15.53 -1.62
C SER A 65 -22.49 -16.19 -1.22
N ALA A 66 -21.71 -16.73 -2.17
CA ALA A 66 -20.44 -17.37 -1.84
C ALA A 66 -19.44 -16.32 -1.33
N GLU A 67 -18.75 -16.67 -0.25
CA GLU A 67 -17.56 -15.98 0.23
C GLU A 67 -16.39 -16.37 -0.69
N ALA A 68 -16.10 -15.53 -1.68
CA ALA A 68 -15.09 -15.81 -2.70
C ALA A 68 -13.80 -15.05 -2.42
N ASN A 69 -12.67 -15.60 -2.85
CA ASN A 69 -11.45 -14.81 -3.01
C ASN A 69 -11.65 -13.86 -4.20
N HIS A 70 -11.28 -12.61 -4.01
CA HIS A 70 -11.30 -11.58 -5.05
C HIS A 70 -9.87 -11.12 -5.29
N ALA A 71 -9.37 -11.23 -6.52
CA ALA A 71 -8.02 -10.77 -6.83
C ALA A 71 -7.96 -9.87 -8.07
N LEU A 72 -7.33 -8.71 -7.91
CA LEU A 72 -6.95 -7.79 -8.97
C LEU A 72 -5.46 -7.97 -9.23
N THR A 73 -5.08 -8.33 -10.45
CA THR A 73 -3.69 -8.36 -10.92
C THR A 73 -3.50 -7.36 -12.05
N PHE A 74 -2.42 -6.59 -12.03
CA PHE A 74 -2.11 -5.66 -13.10
C PHE A 74 -0.60 -5.54 -13.31
N ASN A 75 -0.21 -5.27 -14.55
CA ASN A 75 1.19 -5.08 -14.91
C ASN A 75 1.55 -3.59 -14.83
N PHE A 76 2.77 -3.30 -14.41
CA PHE A 76 3.33 -1.95 -14.36
C PHE A 76 4.69 -1.90 -15.05
N SER A 77 5.11 -0.69 -15.40
CA SER A 77 6.41 -0.44 -16.03
C SER A 77 7.19 0.61 -15.26
N GLY A 78 8.49 0.38 -15.10
CA GLY A 78 9.41 1.33 -14.51
C GLY A 78 9.74 2.51 -15.44
N GLU A 79 9.35 2.45 -16.71
CA GLU A 79 9.56 3.55 -17.65
C GLU A 79 8.46 4.62 -17.57
N THR A 80 7.56 4.54 -16.59
CA THR A 80 6.33 5.34 -16.50
C THR A 80 6.06 5.77 -15.08
N LEU A 81 5.21 6.80 -14.91
CA LEU A 81 4.77 7.23 -13.58
C LEU A 81 4.16 6.07 -12.81
N GLU A 82 4.43 6.02 -11.52
CA GLU A 82 3.94 4.96 -10.66
C GLU A 82 2.47 5.14 -10.26
N THR A 83 1.86 4.08 -9.72
CA THR A 83 0.47 4.11 -9.23
C THR A 83 0.47 4.43 -7.74
N TYR A 84 -0.05 5.59 -7.36
CA TYR A 84 -0.23 5.94 -5.94
C TYR A 84 -1.46 5.27 -5.32
N GLN A 85 -2.57 5.19 -6.06
CA GLN A 85 -3.82 4.69 -5.50
C GLN A 85 -4.62 3.83 -6.47
N ILE A 86 -5.20 2.77 -5.94
CA ILE A 86 -6.19 1.92 -6.62
C ILE A 86 -7.49 1.96 -5.84
N GLN A 87 -8.58 2.36 -6.49
CA GLN A 87 -9.93 2.32 -5.92
C GLN A 87 -10.73 1.20 -6.57
N LEU A 88 -10.99 0.13 -5.81
CA LEU A 88 -11.86 -0.96 -6.18
C LEU A 88 -13.28 -0.66 -5.71
N THR A 89 -14.20 -0.47 -6.66
CA THR A 89 -15.61 -0.21 -6.39
C THR A 89 -16.45 -1.43 -6.76
N TYR A 90 -17.12 -1.99 -5.76
CA TYR A 90 -18.10 -3.05 -5.89
C TYR A 90 -19.51 -2.47 -5.78
N PRO A 91 -20.49 -3.03 -6.49
CA PRO A 91 -21.87 -2.60 -6.36
C PRO A 91 -22.45 -3.08 -5.01
N LYS A 92 -23.46 -2.38 -4.47
CA LYS A 92 -24.02 -2.61 -3.12
C LYS A 92 -24.58 -4.02 -2.87
N GLU A 93 -24.75 -4.82 -3.92
CA GLU A 93 -25.23 -6.20 -3.82
C GLU A 93 -24.17 -7.16 -3.29
N PHE A 94 -22.87 -6.81 -3.39
CA PHE A 94 -21.83 -7.52 -2.65
C PHE A 94 -21.93 -7.18 -1.16
N GLN A 95 -21.60 -8.14 -0.30
CA GLN A 95 -21.61 -7.91 1.15
C GLN A 95 -20.19 -7.92 1.69
N PHE A 96 -19.77 -6.84 2.31
CA PHE A 96 -18.54 -6.76 3.09
C PHE A 96 -18.80 -7.17 4.54
N HIS A 97 -17.98 -8.06 5.08
CA HIS A 97 -18.17 -8.65 6.43
C HIS A 97 -17.29 -8.03 7.51
N GLU A 98 -16.77 -6.82 7.27
CA GLU A 98 -15.79 -6.15 8.14
C GLU A 98 -14.48 -6.93 8.27
N PHE A 99 -13.40 -6.22 8.57
CA PHE A 99 -12.14 -6.87 8.89
C PHE A 99 -12.07 -7.15 10.40
N THR A 100 -11.40 -8.24 10.79
CA THR A 100 -11.10 -8.51 12.20
C THR A 100 -9.67 -8.10 12.52
N ALA A 101 -9.46 -7.11 13.38
CA ALA A 101 -8.14 -6.57 13.71
C ALA A 101 -7.11 -7.68 14.04
N GLY A 102 -5.91 -7.56 13.48
CA GLY A 102 -4.82 -8.52 13.63
C GLY A 102 -4.96 -9.81 12.80
N LYS A 103 -6.07 -10.00 12.06
CA LYS A 103 -6.23 -11.16 11.17
C LYS A 103 -5.72 -10.85 9.77
N THR A 104 -5.20 -11.88 9.12
CA THR A 104 -4.87 -11.85 7.68
C THR A 104 -6.15 -11.85 6.86
N VAL A 105 -6.38 -10.76 6.12
CA VAL A 105 -7.57 -10.56 5.28
C VAL A 105 -7.26 -10.70 3.79
N GLY A 106 -6.01 -10.93 3.42
CA GLY A 106 -5.61 -11.05 2.04
C GLY A 106 -4.12 -11.24 1.84
N GLN A 107 -3.71 -11.14 0.59
CA GLN A 107 -2.33 -11.22 0.14
C GLN A 107 -2.02 -10.11 -0.85
N TYR A 108 -0.81 -9.58 -0.76
CA TYR A 108 -0.22 -8.67 -1.72
C TYR A 108 0.98 -9.38 -2.35
N THR A 109 0.94 -9.60 -3.66
CA THR A 109 2.04 -10.27 -4.39
C THR A 109 2.68 -9.30 -5.35
N MET A 110 4.00 -9.19 -5.29
CA MET A 110 4.81 -8.42 -6.21
C MET A 110 5.70 -9.36 -7.01
N LEU A 111 5.66 -9.25 -8.33
CA LEU A 111 6.51 -10.00 -9.23
C LEU A 111 7.32 -9.03 -10.09
N HIS A 112 8.62 -8.98 -9.86
CA HIS A 112 9.57 -8.36 -10.77
C HIS A 112 9.85 -9.33 -11.93
N THR A 113 9.82 -8.83 -13.17
CA THR A 113 10.13 -9.62 -14.37
C THR A 113 11.46 -10.35 -14.21
N GLY A 114 11.45 -11.68 -14.36
CA GLY A 114 12.66 -12.51 -14.22
C GLY A 114 13.03 -12.90 -12.78
N SER A 115 12.21 -12.53 -11.79
CA SER A 115 12.40 -12.91 -10.37
C SER A 115 11.28 -13.81 -9.86
N SER A 116 11.47 -14.43 -8.70
CA SER A 116 10.39 -15.10 -7.97
C SER A 116 9.40 -14.09 -7.39
N PRO A 117 8.10 -14.43 -7.27
CA PRO A 117 7.13 -13.56 -6.63
C PRO A 117 7.44 -13.39 -5.14
N VAL A 118 7.35 -12.16 -4.65
CA VAL A 118 7.38 -11.84 -3.22
C VAL A 118 5.94 -11.70 -2.75
N VAL A 119 5.59 -12.40 -1.68
CA VAL A 119 4.22 -12.44 -1.14
C VAL A 119 4.22 -11.86 0.26
N PHE A 120 3.38 -10.85 0.46
CA PHE A 120 3.16 -10.18 1.74
C PHE A 120 1.74 -10.45 2.22
N SER A 121 1.59 -10.55 3.54
CA SER A 121 0.27 -10.67 4.17
C SER A 121 -0.43 -9.32 4.24
N ILE A 122 -1.75 -9.31 4.01
CA ILE A 122 -2.57 -8.13 4.32
C ILE A 122 -3.19 -8.35 5.69
N ILE A 123 -2.84 -7.51 6.67
CA ILE A 123 -3.28 -7.62 8.07
C ILE A 123 -4.28 -6.51 8.39
N ALA A 124 -5.42 -6.86 8.96
CA ALA A 124 -6.42 -5.91 9.39
C ALA A 124 -5.92 -5.03 10.56
N LEU A 125 -6.11 -3.72 10.45
CA LEU A 125 -5.91 -2.75 11.54
C LEU A 125 -7.15 -2.65 12.43
N ASP A 126 -8.32 -2.55 11.80
CA ASP A 126 -9.64 -2.40 12.42
C ASP A 126 -10.72 -2.90 11.44
N GLY A 127 -12.01 -2.72 11.77
CA GLY A 127 -13.15 -3.16 10.95
C GLY A 127 -13.19 -2.68 9.50
N THR A 128 -12.43 -1.65 9.17
CA THR A 128 -12.48 -0.97 7.86
C THR A 128 -11.11 -0.72 7.24
N ARG A 129 -10.02 -0.95 7.97
CA ARG A 129 -8.66 -0.72 7.47
C ARG A 129 -7.79 -1.95 7.61
N ALA A 130 -6.87 -2.12 6.68
CA ALA A 130 -5.83 -3.13 6.70
C ALA A 130 -4.52 -2.55 6.12
N PHE A 131 -3.41 -3.23 6.34
CA PHE A 131 -2.11 -2.86 5.78
C PHE A 131 -1.40 -4.08 5.19
N VAL A 132 -0.52 -3.86 4.23
CA VAL A 132 0.41 -4.89 3.74
C VAL A 132 1.59 -4.94 4.69
N ASP A 133 1.82 -6.10 5.34
CA ASP A 133 2.92 -6.31 6.29
C ASP A 133 4.24 -6.53 5.53
N MET A 134 4.88 -5.44 5.09
CA MET A 134 6.13 -5.49 4.33
C MET A 134 7.33 -5.92 5.20
N GLY A 135 7.26 -5.64 6.51
CA GLY A 135 8.26 -6.04 7.50
C GLY A 135 8.14 -7.48 8.01
N GLY A 136 7.02 -8.16 7.73
CA GLY A 136 6.75 -9.54 8.15
C GLY A 136 6.62 -9.73 9.68
N ASN A 137 6.35 -8.64 10.40
CA ASN A 137 6.29 -8.64 11.87
C ASN A 137 4.89 -8.32 12.41
N SER A 138 3.91 -8.18 11.51
CA SER A 138 2.51 -7.85 11.78
C SER A 138 2.32 -6.54 12.55
N LYS A 139 3.28 -5.61 12.45
CA LYS A 139 3.18 -4.25 12.98
C LYS A 139 3.11 -3.27 11.83
N TYR A 140 2.14 -2.37 11.91
CA TYR A 140 1.94 -1.32 10.92
C TYR A 140 3.02 -0.24 11.04
N ASP A 141 3.68 0.03 9.92
CA ASP A 141 4.57 1.16 9.71
C ASP A 141 3.97 2.09 8.65
N SER A 142 3.45 3.23 9.12
CA SER A 142 2.81 4.23 8.26
C SER A 142 3.74 4.88 7.24
N SER A 143 5.06 4.70 7.36
CA SER A 143 6.02 5.28 6.41
C SER A 143 6.23 4.43 5.17
N VAL A 144 5.95 3.12 5.22
CA VAL A 144 6.26 2.19 4.13
C VAL A 144 5.12 1.24 3.77
N ASP A 145 4.17 0.98 4.68
CA ASP A 145 3.14 -0.03 4.42
C ASP A 145 2.01 0.50 3.54
N THR A 146 1.63 -0.33 2.56
CA THR A 146 0.43 -0.10 1.74
C THR A 146 -0.82 -0.21 2.59
N VAL A 147 -1.70 0.80 2.52
CA VAL A 147 -2.92 0.87 3.32
C VAL A 147 -4.15 0.57 2.47
N ILE A 148 -5.02 -0.28 2.98
CA ILE A 148 -6.32 -0.61 2.39
C ILE A 148 -7.41 -0.06 3.30
N ALA A 149 -8.25 0.83 2.78
CA ALA A 149 -9.35 1.43 3.50
C ALA A 149 -10.69 1.14 2.81
N TYR A 150 -11.66 0.68 3.58
CA TYR A 150 -13.02 0.44 3.16
C TYR A 150 -13.91 1.65 3.49
N ALA A 151 -14.76 2.02 2.54
CA ALA A 151 -15.85 2.97 2.74
C ALA A 151 -17.15 2.43 2.16
N LYS A 152 -18.20 2.39 2.99
CA LYS A 152 -19.57 2.15 2.52
C LYS A 152 -20.12 3.43 1.90
N LYS A 153 -20.62 3.34 0.67
CA LYS A 153 -21.36 4.41 -0.01
C LYS A 153 -22.81 3.93 -0.25
N PRO A 154 -23.79 4.83 -0.46
CA PRO A 154 -25.19 4.43 -0.61
C PRO A 154 -25.46 3.37 -1.69
N ALA A 155 -24.63 3.30 -2.74
CA ALA A 155 -24.79 2.39 -3.86
C ALA A 155 -23.59 1.46 -4.11
N SER A 156 -22.57 1.49 -3.25
CA SER A 156 -21.34 0.75 -3.51
C SER A 156 -20.49 0.51 -2.25
N HIS A 157 -19.59 -0.46 -2.38
CA HIS A 157 -18.48 -0.70 -1.46
C HIS A 157 -17.20 -0.25 -2.14
N VAL A 158 -16.44 0.64 -1.51
CA VAL A 158 -15.21 1.19 -2.07
C VAL A 158 -14.03 0.77 -1.21
N PHE A 159 -13.09 0.04 -1.79
CA PHE A 159 -11.79 -0.24 -1.19
C PHE A 159 -10.74 0.64 -1.87
N SER A 160 -10.11 1.51 -1.09
CA SER A 160 -9.01 2.34 -1.55
C SER A 160 -7.71 1.74 -1.06
N ILE A 161 -6.82 1.42 -1.99
CA ILE A 161 -5.50 0.86 -1.75
C ILE A 161 -4.50 1.96 -2.06
N THR A 162 -3.77 2.41 -1.05
CA THR A 162 -2.74 3.44 -1.17
C THR A 162 -1.37 2.78 -1.13
N LEU A 163 -0.59 3.01 -2.18
CA LEU A 163 0.77 2.53 -2.38
C LEU A 163 1.76 3.67 -2.02
N PRO A 164 2.47 3.58 -0.88
CA PRO A 164 3.52 4.53 -0.54
C PRO A 164 4.58 4.56 -1.63
N TYR A 165 5.01 5.77 -2.03
CA TYR A 165 6.03 5.98 -3.07
C TYR A 165 5.75 5.15 -4.32
N GLY A 166 4.50 5.21 -4.82
CA GLY A 166 4.09 4.53 -6.04
C GLY A 166 4.14 2.99 -6.04
N GLY A 167 4.55 2.38 -4.92
CA GLY A 167 4.66 0.94 -4.72
C GLY A 167 6.07 0.36 -4.84
N ASP A 168 7.09 1.15 -5.21
CA ASP A 168 8.48 0.68 -5.23
C ASP A 168 9.28 1.02 -3.96
N GLY A 169 8.75 1.93 -3.13
CA GLY A 169 9.30 2.29 -1.84
C GLY A 169 10.42 3.35 -1.90
N ASP A 170 10.70 3.92 -3.07
CA ASP A 170 11.72 4.95 -3.25
C ASP A 170 11.10 6.35 -3.34
N ALA A 171 11.20 7.10 -2.24
CA ALA A 171 10.68 8.46 -2.13
C ALA A 171 11.40 9.48 -3.04
N THR A 172 12.48 9.10 -3.71
CA THR A 172 13.33 10.01 -4.49
C THR A 172 13.05 9.95 -6.00
N VAL A 173 12.25 9.00 -6.46
CA VAL A 173 11.89 8.81 -7.86
C VAL A 173 10.37 8.73 -8.02
N ASN A 174 9.85 9.27 -9.13
CA ASN A 174 8.40 9.26 -9.43
C ASN A 174 8.04 8.24 -10.53
N GLY A 175 9.06 7.62 -11.13
CA GLY A 175 8.91 6.56 -12.11
C GLY A 175 9.49 5.28 -11.52
N GLY A 176 8.82 4.17 -11.75
CA GLY A 176 9.19 2.92 -11.08
C GLY A 176 10.59 2.47 -11.47
N SER A 177 11.26 1.78 -10.55
CA SER A 177 12.62 1.27 -10.81
C SER A 177 12.66 -0.02 -11.64
N PHE A 178 11.51 -0.67 -11.90
CA PHE A 178 11.45 -1.96 -12.59
C PHE A 178 10.08 -2.26 -13.24
N ASN A 179 10.07 -3.27 -14.13
CA ASN A 179 8.85 -3.77 -14.77
C ASN A 179 8.32 -5.01 -14.04
N GLY A 180 7.01 -5.09 -13.81
CA GLY A 180 6.46 -6.22 -13.06
C GLY A 180 4.94 -6.34 -13.07
N SER A 181 4.43 -7.12 -12.14
CA SER A 181 3.00 -7.21 -11.85
C SER A 181 2.73 -7.18 -10.35
N LEU A 182 1.64 -6.53 -9.97
CA LEU A 182 1.11 -6.54 -8.61
C LEU A 182 -0.22 -7.29 -8.58
N THR A 183 -0.42 -8.09 -7.54
CA THR A 183 -1.69 -8.75 -7.24
C THR A 183 -2.16 -8.38 -5.84
N PHE A 184 -3.35 -7.80 -5.76
CA PHE A 184 -4.09 -7.63 -4.52
C PHE A 184 -5.19 -8.68 -4.45
N ALA A 185 -5.11 -9.57 -3.48
CA ALA A 185 -6.09 -10.62 -3.24
C ALA A 185 -6.73 -10.46 -1.85
N MET A 186 -8.06 -10.39 -1.79
CA MET A 186 -8.82 -10.52 -0.55
C MET A 186 -9.21 -11.98 -0.33
N ASN A 187 -9.04 -12.44 0.90
CA ASN A 187 -9.37 -13.81 1.31
C ASN A 187 -10.89 -14.04 1.32
N GLN A 188 -11.28 -15.31 1.29
CA GLN A 188 -12.65 -15.75 1.56
C GLN A 188 -13.09 -15.22 2.92
N GLY A 189 -14.36 -14.85 3.01
CA GLY A 189 -14.97 -14.25 4.20
C GLY A 189 -14.88 -12.73 4.26
N VAL A 190 -14.05 -12.07 3.45
CA VAL A 190 -14.02 -10.60 3.39
C VAL A 190 -15.22 -10.03 2.64
N LEU A 191 -15.54 -10.63 1.49
CA LEU A 191 -16.65 -10.25 0.62
C LEU A 191 -17.46 -11.49 0.22
N SER A 192 -18.77 -11.36 0.24
CA SER A 192 -19.69 -12.31 -0.39
C SER A 192 -20.22 -11.78 -1.71
N ASN A 193 -20.39 -12.69 -2.65
CA ASN A 193 -21.12 -12.45 -3.88
C ASN A 193 -22.58 -12.03 -3.61
N PRO A 194 -23.22 -11.31 -4.55
CA PRO A 194 -24.64 -11.03 -4.52
C PRO A 194 -25.52 -12.24 -4.22
N ALA A 195 -26.56 -12.03 -3.41
CA ALA A 195 -27.55 -13.06 -3.10
C ALA A 195 -28.44 -13.43 -4.29
N LYS A 196 -28.55 -12.52 -5.28
CA LYS A 196 -29.24 -12.76 -6.55
C LYS A 196 -28.22 -13.15 -7.61
N SER A 197 -28.54 -14.15 -8.42
CA SER A 197 -27.78 -14.45 -9.63
C SER A 197 -28.00 -13.32 -10.65
N GLY A 198 -27.04 -13.14 -11.55
CA GLY A 198 -27.10 -12.06 -12.52
C GLY A 198 -25.95 -12.10 -13.52
N PRO A 199 -26.20 -11.71 -14.78
CA PRO A 199 -25.20 -11.85 -15.83
C PRO A 199 -24.10 -10.78 -15.79
N SER A 200 -24.26 -9.69 -15.03
CA SER A 200 -23.33 -8.56 -15.08
C SER A 200 -23.38 -7.66 -13.84
N TYR A 201 -22.62 -8.00 -12.80
CA TYR A 201 -22.27 -7.07 -11.73
C TYR A 201 -20.98 -6.33 -12.11
N LYS A 202 -21.00 -4.99 -12.13
CA LYS A 202 -19.84 -4.18 -12.54
C LYS A 202 -18.94 -3.91 -11.34
N VAL A 203 -17.72 -4.42 -11.37
CA VAL A 203 -16.63 -4.02 -10.47
C VAL A 203 -15.70 -3.09 -11.24
N THR A 204 -15.37 -1.96 -10.64
CA THR A 204 -14.53 -0.94 -11.26
C THR A 204 -13.21 -0.83 -10.51
N ALA A 205 -12.10 -0.81 -11.21
CA ALA A 205 -10.77 -0.49 -10.67
C ALA A 205 -10.33 0.85 -11.26
N LYS A 206 -10.18 1.87 -10.42
CA LYS A 206 -9.64 3.17 -10.81
C LYS A 206 -8.24 3.33 -10.26
N PHE A 207 -7.29 3.57 -11.15
CA PHE A 207 -5.88 3.78 -10.84
C PHE A 207 -5.59 5.28 -10.91
N THR A 208 -4.83 5.78 -9.95
CA THR A 208 -4.36 7.18 -9.91
C THR A 208 -2.84 7.14 -9.78
N SER A 209 -2.14 7.85 -10.66
CA SER A 209 -0.69 7.95 -10.60
C SER A 209 -0.23 8.70 -9.35
N VAL A 210 1.06 8.65 -9.05
CA VAL A 210 1.69 9.66 -8.19
C VAL A 210 1.52 11.06 -8.79
N ASP A 211 1.58 12.07 -7.93
CA ASP A 211 1.78 13.46 -8.35
C ASP A 211 3.21 13.64 -8.84
N LEU A 212 3.38 14.32 -9.98
CA LEU A 212 4.66 14.37 -10.67
C LEU A 212 5.71 15.20 -9.91
N ASP A 213 5.29 16.19 -9.13
CA ASP A 213 6.18 17.06 -8.38
C ASP A 213 6.37 16.59 -6.92
N SER A 214 5.38 15.94 -6.32
CA SER A 214 5.47 15.43 -4.95
C SER A 214 5.92 13.98 -4.83
N GLY A 215 5.77 13.17 -5.89
CA GLY A 215 6.01 11.72 -5.86
C GLY A 215 4.98 10.92 -5.06
N GLY A 216 3.90 11.57 -4.60
CA GLY A 216 2.91 10.99 -3.72
C GLY A 216 1.48 11.38 -4.07
N ALA A 217 0.72 11.78 -3.04
CA ALA A 217 -0.63 12.27 -3.23
C ALA A 217 -0.64 13.62 -3.98
N ASP A 218 -1.77 13.91 -4.63
CA ASP A 218 -2.07 15.22 -5.23
C ASP A 218 -1.91 16.34 -4.17
N ASP A 219 -0.90 17.19 -4.31
CA ASP A 219 -0.68 18.34 -3.42
C ASP A 219 -1.28 19.64 -3.99
N SER A 220 -2.01 19.54 -5.09
CA SER A 220 -2.62 20.62 -5.87
C SER A 220 -1.63 21.63 -6.45
N LYS A 221 -0.35 21.26 -6.57
CA LYS A 221 0.65 22.01 -7.34
C LYS A 221 1.02 21.23 -8.60
N GLY A 222 1.80 21.88 -9.46
CA GLY A 222 2.37 21.21 -10.63
C GLY A 222 1.32 20.57 -11.55
N THR A 223 1.58 19.31 -11.92
CA THR A 223 0.76 18.55 -12.87
C THR A 223 -0.06 17.52 -12.12
N ALA A 224 -1.38 17.70 -12.10
CA ALA A 224 -2.29 16.80 -11.41
C ALA A 224 -2.09 15.31 -11.80
N PRO A 225 -2.29 14.37 -10.85
CA PRO A 225 -2.17 12.95 -11.12
C PRO A 225 -3.09 12.44 -12.23
N LYS A 226 -2.56 11.54 -13.06
CA LYS A 226 -3.30 10.91 -14.14
C LYS A 226 -4.17 9.78 -13.60
N LYS A 227 -5.34 9.60 -14.20
CA LYS A 227 -6.34 8.61 -13.77
C LYS A 227 -6.68 7.66 -14.91
N PHE A 228 -6.84 6.39 -14.57
CA PHE A 228 -7.26 5.34 -15.50
C PHE A 228 -8.32 4.46 -14.85
N THR A 229 -9.25 3.93 -15.63
CA THR A 229 -10.37 3.13 -15.11
C THR A 229 -10.57 1.87 -15.93
N VAL A 230 -10.66 0.74 -15.25
CA VAL A 230 -11.02 -0.57 -15.80
C VAL A 230 -12.36 -0.99 -15.22
N VAL A 231 -13.24 -1.50 -16.09
CA VAL A 231 -14.54 -2.06 -15.66
C VAL A 231 -14.56 -3.54 -15.98
N LYS A 232 -14.79 -4.37 -14.95
CA LYS A 232 -15.03 -5.80 -15.08
C LYS A 232 -16.50 -6.10 -14.83
N LYS A 233 -17.13 -6.84 -15.74
CA LYS A 233 -18.44 -7.45 -15.51
C LYS A 233 -18.25 -8.86 -14.94
N LEU A 234 -18.81 -9.10 -13.77
CA LEU A 234 -18.83 -10.40 -13.10
C LEU A 234 -20.18 -11.07 -13.34
N ARG A 235 -20.13 -12.35 -13.68
CA ARG A 235 -21.31 -13.21 -13.78
C ARG A 235 -21.45 -13.97 -12.47
N ILE A 236 -22.61 -13.86 -11.84
CA ILE A 236 -22.96 -14.60 -10.63
C ILE A 236 -24.02 -15.65 -11.00
N THR A 237 -23.74 -16.90 -10.68
CA THR A 237 -24.56 -18.07 -10.98
C THR A 237 -25.29 -18.57 -9.73
N GLU A 238 -26.27 -19.45 -9.92
CA GLU A 238 -26.94 -20.16 -8.82
C GLU A 238 -25.99 -21.01 -7.96
#